data_AF-I2GTK1-F1
#
_entry.id   AF-I2GTK1-F1
#
_cell.length_a   1.000
_cell.length_b   1.000
_cell.length_c   1.000
_cell.angle_alpha   90.00
_cell.angle_beta   90.00
_cell.angle_gamma   90.00
#
_symmetry.space_group_name_H-M   'P 1'
#
loop_
_entity.id
_entity.type
_entity.pdbx_description
1 polymer ?
#
loop_
_entity_poly.entity_id
_entity_poly.type
_entity_poly.pdbx_seq_one_letter_code
_entity_poly.pdbx_strand_id
1 'polypeptide(L)'
;MRLKRRDAEVYAKNAERILNFLCVSSVSLRLKHYQNSPLMNRTIATLSLFVTLSLTGQLSAQTIPKDELTFLTSEWKGERFPDGRPKIPDALLERARKIGIDDAWTVLKNEGYTNQFEGNWKLIKDDVPVIGRAVTAMFMPSRPDVEKNIKERGISKQGRKGNTNAWPIETLTKGDVYVADAFGKIGGGTLMGATLGNAIFSKTGNGVVFNGAARDLQELQNINGFNAFVRDFHPSFLEEMVLMGLNTPIRIGNAMVLPGDLVIAQREGVLFVPAHMAEQVISTCEFVTRKDQFGFEMVKSGRYTTGQIDSQWTDEIKSEFLKWLGQHPELGAMTRPELDKVMSKRTW
;
A
#
# COMPACT_ATOMS: atom_id res chain seq x y z
N MET A 1 -22.59 -31.69 38.53
CA MET A 1 -23.12 -30.55 37.72
C MET A 1 -23.04 -30.81 36.20
N ARG A 2 -23.27 -32.06 35.73
CA ARG A 2 -23.16 -32.44 34.30
C ARG A 2 -24.43 -33.15 33.75
N LEU A 3 -25.47 -33.30 34.57
CA LEU A 3 -26.72 -34.00 34.25
C LEU A 3 -27.92 -33.07 33.95
N LYS A 4 -27.76 -31.74 34.04
CA LYS A 4 -28.82 -30.77 33.68
C LYS A 4 -28.65 -30.11 32.30
N ARG A 5 -27.59 -30.44 31.54
CA ARG A 5 -27.32 -29.82 30.22
C ARG A 5 -27.81 -30.66 29.02
N ARG A 6 -27.99 -31.98 29.16
CA ARG A 6 -28.46 -32.84 28.06
C ARG A 6 -29.96 -32.70 27.77
N ASP A 7 -30.77 -32.41 28.78
CA ASP A 7 -32.21 -32.24 28.59
C ASP A 7 -32.54 -30.88 27.93
N ALA A 8 -31.79 -29.82 28.23
CA ALA A 8 -32.01 -28.49 27.65
C ALA A 8 -31.76 -28.43 26.12
N GLU A 9 -30.80 -29.20 25.62
CA GLU A 9 -30.51 -29.28 24.17
C GLU A 9 -31.58 -30.07 23.38
N VAL A 10 -32.22 -31.05 24.02
CA VAL A 10 -33.31 -31.84 23.40
C VAL A 10 -34.62 -31.05 23.36
N TYR A 11 -34.91 -30.24 24.38
CA TYR A 11 -36.07 -29.33 24.38
C TYR A 11 -35.90 -28.17 23.37
N ALA A 12 -34.70 -27.62 23.19
CA ALA A 12 -34.45 -26.54 22.24
C ALA A 12 -34.57 -27.00 20.77
N LYS A 13 -34.05 -28.18 20.42
CA LYS A 13 -34.17 -28.74 19.05
C LYS A 13 -35.61 -29.14 18.67
N ASN A 14 -36.43 -29.55 19.64
CA ASN A 14 -37.85 -29.83 19.41
C ASN A 14 -38.68 -28.54 19.31
N ALA A 15 -38.32 -27.47 20.02
CA ALA A 15 -38.96 -26.16 19.90
C ALA A 15 -38.69 -25.49 18.53
N GLU A 16 -37.47 -25.59 17.99
CA GLU A 16 -37.14 -25.10 16.63
C GLU A 16 -37.87 -25.87 15.53
N ARG A 17 -38.03 -27.20 15.67
CA ARG A 17 -38.80 -28.02 14.72
C ARG A 17 -40.31 -27.70 14.75
N ILE A 18 -40.88 -27.39 15.91
CA ILE A 18 -42.28 -27.00 16.06
C ILE A 18 -42.53 -25.57 15.56
N LEU A 19 -41.59 -24.62 15.78
CA LEU A 19 -41.67 -23.27 15.22
C LEU A 19 -41.57 -23.27 13.68
N ASN A 20 -40.67 -24.08 13.11
CA ASN A 20 -40.54 -24.20 11.65
C ASN A 20 -41.74 -24.90 10.99
N PHE A 21 -42.44 -25.80 11.69
CA PHE A 21 -43.65 -26.44 11.16
C PHE A 21 -44.90 -25.55 11.27
N LEU A 22 -44.99 -24.68 12.29
CA LEU A 22 -46.10 -23.74 12.47
C LEU A 22 -45.96 -22.44 11.65
N CYS A 23 -44.73 -22.01 11.33
CA CYS A 23 -44.49 -20.81 10.52
C CYS A 23 -44.70 -21.06 9.01
N VAL A 24 -44.43 -22.28 8.52
CA VAL A 24 -44.56 -22.61 7.09
C VAL A 24 -46.01 -23.03 6.72
N SER A 25 -46.80 -23.55 7.67
CA SER A 25 -48.17 -24.03 7.40
C SER A 25 -49.26 -22.97 7.56
N SER A 26 -49.03 -21.91 8.35
CA SER A 26 -50.02 -20.82 8.56
C SER A 26 -49.92 -19.70 7.52
N VAL A 27 -48.76 -19.52 6.87
CA VAL A 27 -48.60 -18.54 5.79
C VAL A 27 -49.09 -19.09 4.43
N SER A 28 -49.00 -20.41 4.22
CA SER A 28 -49.36 -21.02 2.92
C SER A 28 -50.87 -21.28 2.72
N LEU A 29 -51.68 -21.35 3.79
CA LEU A 29 -53.13 -21.64 3.67
C LEU A 29 -54.04 -20.41 3.71
N ARG A 30 -53.54 -19.21 3.97
CA ARG A 30 -54.33 -17.96 3.90
C ARG A 30 -54.02 -17.07 2.69
N LEU A 31 -53.24 -17.57 1.74
CA LEU A 31 -52.92 -16.86 0.49
C LEU A 31 -53.65 -17.41 -0.75
N LYS A 32 -54.41 -18.50 -0.64
CA LYS A 32 -55.19 -19.07 -1.76
C LYS A 32 -56.61 -18.52 -1.92
N HIS A 33 -57.02 -17.54 -1.12
CA HIS A 33 -58.39 -16.99 -1.18
C HIS A 33 -58.51 -15.48 -1.25
N TYR A 34 -57.45 -14.78 -1.64
CA TYR A 34 -57.53 -13.32 -1.84
C TYR A 34 -56.62 -12.89 -2.99
N GLN A 35 -56.87 -13.45 -4.17
CA GLN A 35 -56.03 -13.25 -5.35
C GLN A 35 -56.60 -12.30 -6.41
N ASN A 36 -57.71 -11.59 -6.14
CA ASN A 36 -58.30 -10.67 -7.11
C ASN A 36 -58.79 -9.37 -6.43
N SER A 37 -57.89 -8.46 -6.08
CA SER A 37 -58.26 -7.06 -5.98
C SER A 37 -57.14 -6.14 -6.49
N PRO A 38 -57.44 -5.18 -7.39
CA PRO A 38 -56.45 -4.29 -8.01
C PRO A 38 -55.86 -3.25 -7.03
N LEU A 39 -56.33 -3.21 -5.77
CA LEU A 39 -55.81 -2.30 -4.74
C LEU A 39 -54.49 -2.78 -4.11
N MET A 40 -54.18 -4.08 -4.13
CA MET A 40 -53.03 -4.64 -3.39
C MET A 40 -51.70 -4.58 -4.15
N ASN A 41 -51.74 -4.47 -5.48
CA ASN A 41 -50.53 -4.28 -6.30
C ASN A 41 -49.92 -2.88 -6.14
N ARG A 42 -50.70 -1.88 -5.67
CA ARG A 42 -50.17 -0.55 -5.37
C ARG A 42 -49.44 -0.56 -4.02
N THR A 43 -49.93 -1.31 -3.03
CA THR A 43 -49.37 -1.35 -1.67
C THR A 43 -48.08 -2.17 -1.57
N ILE A 44 -47.97 -3.28 -2.31
CA ILE A 44 -46.74 -4.10 -2.36
C ILE A 44 -45.66 -3.39 -3.19
N ALA A 45 -46.04 -2.71 -4.29
CA ALA A 45 -45.11 -1.89 -5.06
C ALA A 45 -44.55 -0.71 -4.23
N THR A 46 -45.35 -0.08 -3.37
CA THR A 46 -44.87 0.97 -2.45
C THR A 46 -43.99 0.44 -1.32
N LEU A 47 -44.19 -0.80 -0.84
CA LEU A 47 -43.34 -1.38 0.21
C LEU A 47 -41.97 -1.83 -0.33
N SER A 48 -41.93 -2.37 -1.56
CA SER A 48 -40.67 -2.70 -2.25
C SER A 48 -39.87 -1.45 -2.68
N LEU A 49 -40.54 -0.32 -2.89
CA LEU A 49 -39.90 0.97 -3.17
C LEU A 49 -39.32 1.64 -1.90
N PHE A 50 -39.84 1.32 -0.72
CA PHE A 50 -39.32 1.84 0.55
C PHE A 50 -38.15 1.02 1.14
N VAL A 51 -38.02 -0.25 0.79
CA VAL A 51 -36.91 -1.11 1.27
C VAL A 51 -35.63 -0.93 0.45
N THR A 52 -35.71 -0.32 -0.74
CA THR A 52 -34.56 -0.07 -1.62
C THR A 52 -33.78 1.21 -1.30
N LEU A 53 -34.20 2.01 -0.31
CA LEU A 53 -33.55 3.27 0.06
C LEU A 53 -32.86 3.26 1.44
N SER A 54 -32.52 2.07 1.96
CA SER A 54 -31.70 1.93 3.17
C SER A 54 -30.32 1.35 2.84
N LEU A 55 -29.68 1.85 1.77
CA LEU A 55 -28.22 1.75 1.65
C LEU A 55 -27.63 2.74 2.65
N THR A 56 -27.49 2.30 3.91
CA THR A 56 -26.65 2.98 4.88
C THR A 56 -25.20 2.87 4.38
N GLY A 57 -24.80 3.76 3.49
CA GLY A 57 -23.40 3.91 3.11
C GLY A 57 -22.60 4.16 4.38
N GLN A 58 -21.66 3.27 4.71
CA GLN A 58 -20.67 3.58 5.72
C GLN A 58 -19.82 4.74 5.19
N LEU A 59 -20.10 5.95 5.67
CA LEU A 59 -19.30 7.13 5.36
C LEU A 59 -17.92 6.96 6.02
N SER A 60 -16.94 6.55 5.23
CA SER A 60 -15.53 6.48 5.61
C SER A 60 -14.85 7.81 5.35
N ALA A 61 -15.28 8.90 5.98
CA ALA A 61 -14.85 10.26 5.59
C ALA A 61 -13.33 10.55 5.72
N GLN A 62 -12.58 9.80 6.53
CA GLN A 62 -11.11 9.91 6.61
C GLN A 62 -10.40 9.05 5.57
N THR A 63 -11.10 8.13 4.92
CA THR A 63 -10.53 7.22 3.93
C THR A 63 -11.11 7.56 2.57
N ILE A 64 -10.26 7.59 1.54
CA ILE A 64 -10.77 7.86 0.20
C ILE A 64 -11.81 6.78 -0.18
N PRO A 65 -12.91 7.15 -0.86
CA PRO A 65 -13.80 6.17 -1.45
C PRO A 65 -13.05 5.25 -2.43
N LYS A 66 -13.43 3.97 -2.46
CA LYS A 66 -12.79 2.94 -3.29
C LYS A 66 -12.84 3.29 -4.78
N ASP A 67 -13.99 3.75 -5.24
CA ASP A 67 -14.26 4.20 -6.59
C ASP A 67 -13.38 5.38 -6.98
N GLU A 68 -13.25 6.37 -6.09
CA GLU A 68 -12.35 7.51 -6.30
C GLU A 68 -10.88 7.07 -6.38
N LEU A 69 -10.41 6.20 -5.48
CA LEU A 69 -9.04 5.67 -5.57
C LEU A 69 -8.83 4.87 -6.85
N THR A 70 -9.82 4.09 -7.26
CA THR A 70 -9.77 3.32 -8.51
C THR A 70 -9.69 4.25 -9.72
N PHE A 71 -10.42 5.37 -9.69
CA PHE A 71 -10.35 6.42 -10.71
C PHE A 71 -8.96 7.06 -10.79
N LEU A 72 -8.41 7.51 -9.65
CA LEU A 72 -7.08 8.16 -9.59
C LEU A 72 -5.95 7.21 -10.02
N THR A 73 -6.11 5.91 -9.79
CA THR A 73 -5.15 4.87 -10.15
C THR A 73 -5.64 4.02 -11.33
N SER A 74 -6.43 4.59 -12.24
CA SER A 74 -7.11 3.84 -13.30
C SER A 74 -6.18 3.14 -14.29
N GLU A 75 -4.94 3.61 -14.42
CA GLU A 75 -3.88 2.94 -15.19
C GLU A 75 -3.48 1.57 -14.61
N TRP A 76 -3.67 1.34 -13.31
CA TRP A 76 -3.43 0.04 -12.71
C TRP A 76 -4.53 -0.97 -13.11
N LYS A 77 -4.13 -2.02 -13.84
CA LYS A 77 -5.02 -3.10 -14.32
C LYS A 77 -4.88 -4.41 -13.54
N GLY A 78 -3.99 -4.48 -12.54
CA GLY A 78 -3.76 -5.68 -11.74
C GLY A 78 -4.74 -5.87 -10.58
N GLU A 79 -4.45 -6.83 -9.71
CA GLU A 79 -5.24 -7.08 -8.49
C GLU A 79 -5.28 -5.84 -7.58
N ARG A 80 -6.37 -5.68 -6.82
CA ARG A 80 -6.53 -4.61 -5.82
C ARG A 80 -6.92 -5.19 -4.48
N PHE A 81 -6.54 -4.51 -3.40
CA PHE A 81 -7.05 -4.80 -2.08
C PHE A 81 -8.55 -4.44 -1.98
N PRO A 82 -9.28 -4.94 -0.95
CA PRO A 82 -10.70 -4.65 -0.78
C PRO A 82 -11.05 -3.15 -0.77
N ASP A 83 -10.14 -2.33 -0.25
CA ASP A 83 -10.22 -0.86 -0.16
C ASP A 83 -9.94 -0.12 -1.48
N GLY A 84 -9.58 -0.83 -2.55
CA GLY A 84 -9.30 -0.26 -3.87
C GLY A 84 -7.83 0.02 -4.16
N ARG A 85 -6.94 -0.09 -3.16
CA ARG A 85 -5.49 0.10 -3.37
C ARG A 85 -4.96 -0.87 -4.42
N PRO A 86 -4.15 -0.41 -5.40
CA PRO A 86 -3.33 -1.29 -6.22
C PRO A 86 -2.54 -2.30 -5.37
N LYS A 87 -2.59 -3.58 -5.76
CA LYS A 87 -1.86 -4.66 -5.10
C LYS A 87 -0.74 -5.14 -6.02
N ILE A 88 0.34 -4.37 -6.03
CA ILE A 88 1.61 -4.75 -6.69
C ILE A 88 1.98 -6.17 -6.23
N PRO A 89 2.33 -7.16 -7.07
CA PRO A 89 2.64 -8.52 -6.60
C PRO A 89 3.84 -8.60 -5.65
N ASP A 90 3.85 -9.54 -4.70
CA ASP A 90 4.98 -9.73 -3.76
C ASP A 90 6.30 -10.02 -4.50
N ALA A 91 6.22 -10.76 -5.60
CA ALA A 91 7.40 -11.04 -6.45
C ALA A 91 8.05 -9.75 -7.00
N LEU A 92 7.28 -8.69 -7.24
CA LEU A 92 7.84 -7.40 -7.66
C LEU A 92 8.50 -6.66 -6.52
N LEU A 93 7.97 -6.78 -5.29
CA LEU A 93 8.64 -6.20 -4.13
C LEU A 93 10.01 -6.84 -3.91
N GLU A 94 10.12 -8.16 -4.07
CA GLU A 94 11.39 -8.88 -3.92
C GLU A 94 12.40 -8.51 -5.02
N ARG A 95 11.94 -8.26 -6.25
CA ARG A 95 12.80 -7.71 -7.31
C ARG A 95 13.23 -6.28 -7.01
N ALA A 96 12.30 -5.43 -6.56
CA ALA A 96 12.56 -4.03 -6.21
C ALA A 96 13.61 -3.84 -5.11
N ARG A 97 13.80 -4.84 -4.22
CA ARG A 97 14.89 -4.83 -3.22
C ARG A 97 16.29 -4.77 -3.81
N LYS A 98 16.46 -5.13 -5.08
CA LYS A 98 17.76 -5.17 -5.78
C LYS A 98 17.99 -3.94 -6.68
N ILE A 99 17.03 -3.03 -6.75
CA ILE A 99 17.05 -1.90 -7.69
C ILE A 99 17.68 -0.68 -7.03
N GLY A 100 18.61 -0.01 -7.72
CA GLY A 100 19.15 1.29 -7.32
C GLY A 100 18.10 2.39 -7.46
N ILE A 101 18.06 3.30 -6.47
CA ILE A 101 17.10 4.40 -6.46
C ILE A 101 17.34 5.43 -7.57
N ASP A 102 18.59 5.61 -7.98
CA ASP A 102 19.05 6.47 -9.08
C ASP A 102 18.63 5.96 -10.47
N ASP A 103 18.78 4.66 -10.71
CA ASP A 103 18.27 4.01 -11.93
C ASP A 103 16.75 4.14 -12.02
N ALA A 104 16.04 3.81 -10.95
CA ALA A 104 14.58 3.89 -10.90
C ALA A 104 14.09 5.32 -11.10
N TRP A 105 14.81 6.29 -10.54
CA TRP A 105 14.51 7.70 -10.73
C TRP A 105 14.67 8.16 -12.18
N THR A 106 15.74 7.71 -12.84
CA THR A 106 15.99 8.02 -14.26
C THR A 106 14.89 7.47 -15.15
N VAL A 107 14.44 6.22 -14.92
CA VAL A 107 13.32 5.64 -15.67
C VAL A 107 12.04 6.45 -15.50
N LEU A 108 11.71 6.83 -14.27
CA LEU A 108 10.54 7.66 -13.98
C LEU A 108 10.60 9.02 -14.68
N LYS A 109 11.74 9.71 -14.62
CA LYS A 109 11.92 11.00 -15.30
C LYS A 109 11.75 10.90 -16.81
N ASN A 110 12.25 9.84 -17.43
CA ASN A 110 12.11 9.61 -18.87
C ASN A 110 10.65 9.36 -19.28
N GLU A 111 9.81 8.88 -18.36
CA GLU A 111 8.37 8.70 -18.53
C GLU A 111 7.56 9.93 -18.05
N GLY A 112 8.23 11.04 -17.73
CA GLY A 112 7.61 12.32 -17.37
C GLY A 112 7.33 12.53 -15.88
N TYR A 113 7.68 11.58 -15.02
CA TYR A 113 7.50 11.67 -13.58
C TYR A 113 8.68 12.37 -12.91
N THR A 114 8.57 13.68 -12.71
CA THR A 114 9.69 14.55 -12.31
C THR A 114 9.69 14.97 -10.83
N ASN A 115 8.75 14.47 -10.02
CA ASN A 115 8.61 14.86 -8.61
C ASN A 115 8.64 13.67 -7.62
N GLN A 116 9.05 12.48 -8.04
CA GLN A 116 8.84 11.25 -7.26
C GLN A 116 9.88 10.97 -6.16
N PHE A 117 10.91 11.79 -6.05
CA PHE A 117 12.00 11.61 -5.09
C PHE A 117 11.95 12.67 -3.98
N GLU A 118 12.22 12.23 -2.74
CA GLU A 118 12.41 13.10 -1.59
C GLU A 118 13.62 12.64 -0.76
N GLY A 119 14.50 13.58 -0.39
CA GLY A 119 15.71 13.33 0.41
C GLY A 119 15.64 13.88 1.83
N ASN A 120 16.81 14.00 2.47
CA ASN A 120 17.00 14.55 3.83
C ASN A 120 16.23 13.78 4.92
N TRP A 121 16.57 12.50 5.05
CA TRP A 121 15.98 11.59 6.04
C TRP A 121 17.00 11.18 7.09
N LYS A 122 16.55 11.01 8.33
CA LYS A 122 17.25 10.23 9.35
C LYS A 122 16.74 8.80 9.32
N LEU A 123 17.68 7.88 9.50
CA LEU A 123 17.47 6.44 9.40
C LEU A 123 17.74 5.78 10.75
N ILE A 124 17.18 4.59 10.97
CA ILE A 124 17.60 3.73 12.09
C ILE A 124 18.84 2.94 11.69
N LYS A 125 18.86 2.44 10.44
CA LYS A 125 19.91 1.59 9.86
C LYS A 125 20.27 2.10 8.46
N ASP A 126 21.56 2.17 8.15
CA ASP A 126 22.06 2.67 6.85
C ASP A 126 22.08 1.60 5.76
N ASP A 127 21.90 0.33 6.13
CA ASP A 127 22.05 -0.85 5.28
C ASP A 127 20.74 -1.63 5.05
N VAL A 128 19.63 -1.21 5.67
CA VAL A 128 18.32 -1.88 5.55
C VAL A 128 17.35 -1.03 4.72
N PRO A 129 17.06 -1.41 3.46
CA PRO A 129 16.11 -0.67 2.64
C PRO A 129 14.66 -0.93 3.08
N VAL A 130 13.76 0.03 2.81
CA VAL A 130 12.31 -0.09 3.05
C VAL A 130 11.60 -0.11 1.71
N ILE A 131 11.11 -1.29 1.32
CA ILE A 131 10.54 -1.55 -0.01
C ILE A 131 9.16 -2.17 0.12
N GLY A 132 8.12 -1.55 -0.40
CA GLY A 132 6.77 -2.12 -0.32
C GLY A 132 5.67 -1.20 -0.82
N ARG A 133 4.42 -1.58 -0.53
CA ARG A 133 3.22 -0.87 -1.02
C ARG A 133 2.82 0.21 -0.03
N ALA A 134 2.58 1.44 -0.48
CA ALA A 134 2.19 2.51 0.41
C ALA A 134 0.82 2.25 1.06
N VAL A 135 0.77 2.30 2.40
CA VAL A 135 -0.41 2.69 3.16
C VAL A 135 -0.17 4.12 3.62
N THR A 136 -0.97 5.05 3.11
CA THR A 136 -0.77 6.48 3.34
C THR A 136 -1.57 6.98 4.54
N ALA A 137 -0.99 7.88 5.33
CA ALA A 137 -1.68 8.61 6.38
C ALA A 137 -1.35 10.10 6.31
N MET A 138 -2.35 10.95 6.46
CA MET A 138 -2.19 12.38 6.55
C MET A 138 -2.64 12.86 7.92
N PHE A 139 -1.71 13.45 8.66
CA PHE A 139 -2.02 14.13 9.91
C PHE A 139 -2.09 15.64 9.68
N MET A 140 -2.87 16.31 10.51
CA MET A 140 -3.00 17.76 10.56
C MET A 140 -2.77 18.24 11.99
N PRO A 141 -2.39 19.52 12.20
CA PRO A 141 -2.39 20.13 13.52
C PRO A 141 -3.74 19.91 14.20
N SER A 142 -3.72 19.53 15.48
CA SER A 142 -4.96 19.31 16.20
C SER A 142 -5.77 20.60 16.33
N ARG A 143 -7.09 20.41 16.33
CA ARG A 143 -8.09 21.42 16.67
C ARG A 143 -9.12 20.71 17.56
N PRO A 144 -9.35 21.14 18.82
CA PRO A 144 -10.19 20.38 19.75
C PRO A 144 -11.62 20.08 19.26
N ASP A 145 -12.22 21.02 18.54
CA ASP A 145 -13.54 20.87 17.90
C ASP A 145 -13.55 19.77 16.84
N VAL A 146 -12.49 19.68 16.04
CA VAL A 146 -12.34 18.69 14.97
C VAL A 146 -11.90 17.34 15.53
N GLU A 147 -10.87 17.31 16.38
CA GLU A 147 -10.31 16.09 16.94
C GLU A 147 -11.36 15.29 17.71
N LYS A 148 -12.18 15.96 18.52
CA LYS A 148 -13.32 15.35 19.21
C LYS A 148 -14.23 14.61 18.22
N ASN A 149 -14.65 15.29 17.15
CA ASN A 149 -15.55 14.72 16.15
C ASN A 149 -14.92 13.56 15.38
N ILE A 150 -13.62 13.64 15.05
CA ILE A 150 -12.88 12.58 14.38
C ILE A 150 -12.80 11.33 15.26
N LYS A 151 -12.43 11.49 16.54
CA LYS A 151 -12.35 10.38 17.50
C LYS A 151 -13.72 9.76 17.76
N GLU A 152 -14.74 10.57 17.98
CA GLU A 152 -16.11 10.10 18.20
C GLU A 152 -16.61 9.29 17.00
N ARG A 153 -16.43 9.78 15.77
CA ARG A 153 -16.79 9.03 14.55
C ARG A 153 -16.01 7.73 14.43
N GLY A 154 -14.68 7.78 14.61
CA GLY A 154 -13.81 6.61 14.50
C GLY A 154 -14.22 5.50 15.47
N ILE A 155 -14.46 5.85 16.73
CA ILE A 155 -14.81 4.88 17.78
C ILE A 155 -16.25 4.40 17.63
N SER A 156 -17.23 5.32 17.52
CA SER A 156 -18.65 4.98 17.59
C SER A 156 -19.24 4.43 16.28
N LYS A 157 -18.67 4.80 15.12
CA LYS A 157 -19.21 4.43 13.80
C LYS A 157 -18.31 3.50 13.02
N GLN A 158 -17.00 3.55 13.23
CA GLN A 158 -16.01 2.77 12.45
C GLN A 158 -15.30 1.69 13.28
N GLY A 159 -15.59 1.57 14.58
CA GLY A 159 -14.99 0.55 15.46
C GLY A 159 -13.49 0.73 15.69
N ARG A 160 -12.94 1.92 15.43
CA ARG A 160 -11.52 2.25 15.69
C ARG A 160 -11.25 2.25 17.19
N LYS A 161 -10.03 1.89 17.58
CA LYS A 161 -9.59 1.83 18.97
C LYS A 161 -8.38 2.73 19.20
N GLY A 162 -8.25 3.25 20.41
CA GLY A 162 -7.11 4.08 20.80
C GLY A 162 -7.07 5.44 20.08
N ASN A 163 -5.90 6.08 20.13
CA ASN A 163 -5.68 7.37 19.48
C ASN A 163 -5.49 7.24 17.96
N THR A 164 -5.67 8.34 17.24
CA THR A 164 -5.77 8.32 15.77
C THR A 164 -4.50 7.85 15.04
N ASN A 165 -3.34 7.94 15.68
CA ASN A 165 -2.06 7.47 15.13
C ASN A 165 -1.93 5.94 15.06
N ALA A 166 -2.72 5.20 15.84
CA ALA A 166 -2.74 3.73 15.79
C ALA A 166 -3.62 3.19 14.65
N TRP A 167 -4.56 3.99 14.14
CA TRP A 167 -5.55 3.51 13.18
C TRP A 167 -4.96 3.06 11.84
N PRO A 168 -3.92 3.71 11.27
CA PRO A 168 -3.27 3.23 10.05
C PRO A 168 -2.58 1.88 10.26
N ILE A 169 -2.03 1.62 11.46
CA ILE A 169 -1.34 0.36 11.79
C ILE A 169 -2.30 -0.84 11.69
N GLU A 170 -3.57 -0.65 12.01
CA GLU A 170 -4.58 -1.71 11.89
C GLU A 170 -4.95 -2.05 10.45
N THR A 171 -4.63 -1.16 9.50
CA THR A 171 -4.87 -1.38 8.06
C THR A 171 -3.69 -2.08 7.37
N LEU A 172 -2.51 -2.08 8.00
CA LEU A 172 -1.30 -2.66 7.43
C LEU A 172 -1.40 -4.17 7.24
N THR A 173 -0.90 -4.64 6.10
CA THR A 173 -0.76 -6.04 5.72
C THR A 173 0.68 -6.36 5.29
N LYS A 174 0.99 -7.64 5.10
CA LYS A 174 2.32 -8.09 4.70
C LYS A 174 2.81 -7.38 3.43
N GLY A 175 4.02 -6.84 3.46
CA GLY A 175 4.64 -6.12 2.35
C GLY A 175 4.19 -4.66 2.19
N ASP A 176 3.31 -4.13 3.06
CA ASP A 176 3.01 -2.70 3.09
C ASP A 176 4.19 -1.90 3.72
N VAL A 177 4.32 -0.64 3.32
CA VAL A 177 5.14 0.39 3.99
C VAL A 177 4.18 1.44 4.54
N TYR A 178 4.34 1.78 5.82
CA TYR A 178 3.55 2.84 6.42
C TYR A 178 4.16 4.20 6.06
N VAL A 179 3.49 4.95 5.18
CA VAL A 179 3.91 6.27 4.72
C VAL A 179 3.00 7.32 5.36
N ALA A 180 3.56 8.27 6.11
CA ALA A 180 2.75 9.27 6.80
C ALA A 180 3.29 10.69 6.62
N ASP A 181 2.39 11.62 6.30
CA ASP A 181 2.66 13.04 6.39
C ASP A 181 2.23 13.57 7.77
N ALA A 182 3.22 13.96 8.56
CA ALA A 182 3.06 14.62 9.86
C ALA A 182 3.49 16.08 9.78
N PHE A 183 3.38 16.69 8.59
CA PHE A 183 3.68 18.09 8.30
C PHE A 183 5.07 18.54 8.79
N GLY A 184 6.02 17.62 8.85
CA GLY A 184 7.40 17.86 9.29
C GLY A 184 7.56 18.08 10.80
N LYS A 185 6.55 17.79 11.62
CA LYS A 185 6.60 18.04 13.06
C LYS A 185 7.62 17.14 13.75
N ILE A 186 8.51 17.75 14.54
CA ILE A 186 9.53 17.03 15.32
C ILE A 186 9.09 16.85 16.79
N GLY A 187 9.16 17.92 17.58
CA GLY A 187 8.66 17.94 18.95
C GLY A 187 7.14 17.74 18.98
N GLY A 188 6.66 16.76 19.73
CA GLY A 188 5.25 16.34 19.72
C GLY A 188 4.80 15.64 18.43
N GLY A 189 5.71 15.40 17.48
CA GLY A 189 5.42 14.85 16.15
C GLY A 189 5.80 13.38 15.96
N THR A 190 6.05 12.66 17.06
CA THR A 190 6.54 11.29 17.03
C THR A 190 5.40 10.31 16.75
N LEU A 191 5.25 9.85 15.50
CA LEU A 191 4.15 8.97 15.09
C LEU A 191 4.25 7.56 15.66
N MET A 192 5.47 7.13 16.02
CA MET A 192 5.74 5.84 16.61
C MET A 192 6.88 5.88 17.64
N GLY A 193 6.81 4.93 18.58
CA GLY A 193 7.92 4.48 19.40
C GLY A 193 8.10 2.97 19.26
N ALA A 194 8.85 2.34 20.17
CA ALA A 194 9.27 0.94 20.06
C ALA A 194 8.10 -0.06 19.94
N THR A 195 7.04 0.13 20.74
CA THR A 195 5.86 -0.75 20.72
C THR A 195 5.14 -0.71 19.38
N LEU A 196 4.94 0.50 18.83
CA LEU A 196 4.27 0.66 17.54
C LEU A 196 5.17 0.19 16.40
N GLY A 197 6.49 0.38 16.49
CA GLY A 197 7.44 -0.17 15.53
C GLY A 197 7.39 -1.69 15.45
N ASN A 198 7.36 -2.37 16.60
CA ASN A 198 7.19 -3.83 16.65
C ASN A 198 5.85 -4.27 16.07
N ALA A 199 4.76 -3.56 16.33
CA ALA A 199 3.45 -3.86 15.75
C ALA A 199 3.44 -3.70 14.22
N ILE A 200 4.04 -2.61 13.71
CA ILE A 200 4.19 -2.36 12.27
C ILE A 200 4.99 -3.48 11.62
N PHE A 201 6.17 -3.81 12.18
CA PHE A 201 7.04 -4.85 11.63
C PHE A 201 6.38 -6.23 11.67
N SER A 202 5.66 -6.57 12.76
CA SER A 202 4.97 -7.86 12.88
C SER A 202 3.87 -8.05 11.84
N LYS A 203 3.18 -6.97 11.44
CA LYS A 203 2.13 -7.00 10.41
C LYS A 203 2.70 -7.01 8.98
N THR A 204 3.76 -6.24 8.75
CA THR A 204 4.25 -5.93 7.39
C THR A 204 5.50 -6.70 7.00
N GLY A 205 6.36 -7.03 7.95
CA GLY A 205 7.75 -7.41 7.70
C GLY A 205 8.60 -6.26 7.14
N ASN A 206 8.21 -5.00 7.37
CA ASN A 206 8.75 -3.83 6.70
C ASN A 206 8.82 -2.59 7.60
N GLY A 207 9.31 -1.49 7.02
CA GLY A 207 9.55 -0.21 7.69
C GLY A 207 8.51 0.88 7.47
N VAL A 208 8.92 2.11 7.75
CA VAL A 208 8.08 3.32 7.66
C VAL A 208 8.79 4.48 6.95
N VAL A 209 8.00 5.40 6.40
CA VAL A 209 8.45 6.70 5.88
C VAL A 209 7.57 7.79 6.46
N PHE A 210 8.08 8.59 7.40
CA PHE A 210 7.31 9.63 8.09
C PHE A 210 7.89 11.02 7.86
N ASN A 211 7.14 11.90 7.20
CA ASN A 211 7.42 13.33 7.18
C ASN A 211 7.07 13.96 8.55
N GLY A 212 7.82 13.57 9.57
CA GLY A 212 7.68 13.91 10.99
C GLY A 212 8.73 13.15 11.79
N ALA A 213 8.51 12.93 13.08
CA ALA A 213 9.49 12.26 13.94
C ALA A 213 9.09 10.82 14.34
N ALA A 214 10.06 10.10 14.88
CA ALA A 214 9.87 8.90 15.70
C ALA A 214 10.57 9.06 17.05
N ARG A 215 10.32 8.14 17.98
CA ARG A 215 10.99 8.08 19.29
C ARG A 215 11.49 6.67 19.58
N ASP A 216 12.14 6.49 20.73
CA ASP A 216 12.66 5.19 21.19
C ASP A 216 13.69 4.59 20.21
N LEU A 217 14.59 5.44 19.69
CA LEU A 217 15.57 5.05 18.65
C LEU A 217 16.40 3.83 19.07
N GLN A 218 16.85 3.79 20.33
CA GLN A 218 17.67 2.70 20.84
C GLN A 218 16.95 1.35 20.78
N GLU A 219 15.67 1.32 21.15
CA GLU A 219 14.85 0.12 21.11
C GLU A 219 14.46 -0.26 19.68
N LEU A 220 14.17 0.72 18.83
CA LEU A 220 13.86 0.49 17.42
C LEU A 220 15.05 -0.11 16.64
N GLN A 221 16.28 0.25 17.01
CA GLN A 221 17.50 -0.36 16.44
C GLN A 221 17.57 -1.88 16.66
N ASN A 222 16.94 -2.39 17.72
CA ASN A 222 16.96 -3.82 18.05
C ASN A 222 15.96 -4.66 17.21
N ILE A 223 15.08 -4.03 16.42
CA ILE A 223 14.15 -4.74 15.55
C ILE A 223 14.86 -5.10 14.24
N ASN A 224 15.32 -6.36 14.14
CA ASN A 224 16.04 -6.84 12.96
C ASN A 224 15.15 -6.83 11.71
N GLY A 225 15.62 -6.20 10.64
CA GLY A 225 14.90 -6.04 9.37
C GLY A 225 13.93 -4.86 9.32
N PHE A 226 13.73 -4.15 10.43
CA PHE A 226 12.96 -2.90 10.45
C PHE A 226 13.86 -1.70 10.22
N ASN A 227 13.37 -0.71 9.48
CA ASN A 227 13.98 0.60 9.36
C ASN A 227 12.91 1.69 9.28
N ALA A 228 13.27 2.92 9.62
CA ALA A 228 12.39 4.08 9.58
C ALA A 228 13.11 5.24 8.91
N PHE A 229 12.44 5.86 7.95
CA PHE A 229 12.86 7.08 7.30
C PHE A 229 12.04 8.21 7.89
N VAL A 230 12.65 9.03 8.74
CA VAL A 230 11.97 10.10 9.49
C VAL A 230 12.70 11.42 9.33
N ARG A 231 12.06 12.54 9.65
CA ARG A 231 12.74 13.85 9.65
C ARG A 231 13.66 14.00 10.86
N ASP A 232 13.27 13.47 12.02
CA ASP A 232 14.15 13.37 13.18
C ASP A 232 13.68 12.33 14.20
N PHE A 233 14.50 12.06 15.21
CA PHE A 233 14.13 11.35 16.42
C PHE A 233 13.98 12.33 17.58
N HIS A 234 12.91 12.21 18.36
CA HIS A 234 12.62 13.13 19.47
C HIS A 234 12.02 12.36 20.66
N PRO A 235 12.31 12.73 21.94
CA PRO A 235 11.83 11.96 23.10
C PRO A 235 10.36 12.18 23.46
N SER A 236 9.71 13.21 22.89
CA SER A 236 8.28 13.48 23.12
C SER A 236 7.40 12.32 22.66
N PHE A 237 6.18 12.22 23.17
CA PHE A 237 5.12 11.44 22.53
C PHE A 237 4.35 12.31 21.53
N LEU A 238 3.37 11.73 20.84
CA LEU A 238 2.51 12.45 19.89
C LEU A 238 1.57 13.42 20.61
N GLU A 239 1.61 14.68 20.21
CA GLU A 239 0.81 15.78 20.75
C GLU A 239 0.29 16.66 19.61
N GLU A 240 -0.82 17.38 19.81
CA GLU A 240 -1.34 18.40 18.87
C GLU A 240 -1.39 17.93 17.40
N MET A 241 -1.82 16.68 17.16
CA MET A 241 -1.96 16.07 15.84
C MET A 241 -3.18 15.17 15.76
N VAL A 242 -3.87 15.18 14.62
CA VAL A 242 -5.02 14.32 14.35
C VAL A 242 -4.94 13.73 12.93
N LEU A 243 -5.24 12.44 12.80
CA LEU A 243 -5.34 11.77 11.49
C LEU A 243 -6.55 12.30 10.73
N MET A 244 -6.31 12.90 9.56
CA MET A 244 -7.34 13.45 8.68
C MET A 244 -7.50 12.69 7.37
N GLY A 245 -6.47 11.94 6.96
CA GLY A 245 -6.50 11.07 5.77
C GLY A 245 -5.88 9.71 6.07
N LEU A 246 -6.51 8.64 5.63
CA LEU A 246 -6.00 7.26 5.68
C LEU A 246 -6.29 6.59 4.33
N ASN A 247 -5.25 6.10 3.67
CA ASN A 247 -5.33 5.68 2.27
C ASN A 247 -5.89 6.80 1.38
N THR A 248 -5.55 8.06 1.65
CA THR A 248 -5.80 9.19 0.75
C THR A 248 -4.50 9.54 0.01
N PRO A 249 -4.54 10.22 -1.14
CA PRO A 249 -3.36 10.87 -1.69
C PRO A 249 -2.74 11.81 -0.63
N ILE A 250 -1.43 11.75 -0.46
CA ILE A 250 -0.68 12.62 0.45
C ILE A 250 0.53 13.21 -0.27
N ARG A 251 1.15 14.21 0.36
CA ARG A 251 2.41 14.79 -0.10
C ARG A 251 3.53 14.44 0.87
N ILE A 252 4.64 13.93 0.35
CA ILE A 252 5.88 13.74 1.10
C ILE A 252 6.95 14.58 0.42
N GLY A 253 7.23 15.76 0.99
CA GLY A 253 8.14 16.73 0.38
C GLY A 253 7.67 17.12 -1.01
N ASN A 254 8.46 16.84 -2.04
CA ASN A 254 8.07 17.14 -3.43
C ASN A 254 7.18 16.07 -4.07
N ALA A 255 7.09 14.88 -3.48
CA ALA A 255 6.37 13.76 -4.08
C ALA A 255 4.90 13.72 -3.67
N MET A 256 4.03 13.47 -4.65
CA MET A 256 2.69 12.96 -4.40
C MET A 256 2.77 11.44 -4.22
N VAL A 257 2.12 10.93 -3.18
CA VAL A 257 2.07 9.49 -2.89
C VAL A 257 0.62 9.05 -2.89
N LEU A 258 0.28 8.09 -3.74
CA LEU A 258 -1.01 7.44 -3.72
C LEU A 258 -0.94 6.13 -2.94
N PRO A 259 -2.05 5.73 -2.29
CA PRO A 259 -2.17 4.42 -1.68
C PRO A 259 -1.88 3.30 -2.68
N GLY A 260 -0.98 2.37 -2.33
CA GLY A 260 -0.59 1.25 -3.18
C GLY A 260 0.61 1.50 -4.10
N ASP A 261 1.14 2.73 -4.16
CA ASP A 261 2.40 3.01 -4.86
C ASP A 261 3.56 2.20 -4.29
N LEU A 262 4.54 1.88 -5.14
CA LEU A 262 5.76 1.21 -4.71
C LEU A 262 6.69 2.24 -4.07
N VAL A 263 7.04 2.00 -2.81
CA VAL A 263 8.07 2.75 -2.08
C VAL A 263 9.40 2.06 -2.30
N ILE A 264 10.40 2.81 -2.73
CA ILE A 264 11.82 2.42 -2.72
C ILE A 264 12.57 3.41 -1.83
N ALA A 265 12.86 3.01 -0.59
CA ALA A 265 13.59 3.85 0.36
C ALA A 265 14.96 3.22 0.67
N GLN A 266 16.01 3.97 0.36
CA GLN A 266 17.42 3.61 0.49
C GLN A 266 18.20 4.80 1.07
N ARG A 267 19.48 4.63 1.38
CA ARG A 267 20.28 5.64 2.09
C ARG A 267 20.21 7.05 1.47
N GLU A 268 20.12 7.13 0.15
CA GLU A 268 20.05 8.37 -0.64
C GLU A 268 18.73 9.12 -0.41
N GLY A 269 17.63 8.40 -0.19
CA GLY A 269 16.31 8.98 0.02
C GLY A 269 15.15 8.02 -0.24
N VAL A 270 13.98 8.59 -0.54
CA VAL A 270 12.76 7.84 -0.79
C VAL A 270 12.22 8.18 -2.16
N LEU A 271 11.96 7.15 -2.95
CA LEU A 271 11.34 7.23 -4.28
C LEU A 271 9.95 6.58 -4.25
N PHE A 272 8.96 7.27 -4.80
CA PHE A 272 7.58 6.80 -4.90
C PHE A 272 7.22 6.48 -6.34
N VAL A 273 7.18 5.21 -6.69
CA VAL A 273 6.91 4.71 -8.04
C VAL A 273 5.40 4.46 -8.17
N PRO A 274 4.68 5.14 -9.09
CA PRO A 274 3.27 4.87 -9.32
C PRO A 274 3.01 3.38 -9.57
N ALA A 275 1.98 2.81 -8.96
CA ALA A 275 1.81 1.34 -8.97
C ALA A 275 1.82 0.72 -10.38
N HIS A 276 1.22 1.37 -11.37
CA HIS A 276 1.18 0.91 -12.77
C HIS A 276 2.55 0.94 -13.48
N MET A 277 3.50 1.72 -12.98
CA MET A 277 4.87 1.82 -13.51
C MET A 277 5.82 0.81 -12.86
N ALA A 278 5.44 0.15 -11.75
CA ALA A 278 6.34 -0.68 -10.96
C ALA A 278 7.07 -1.75 -11.79
N GLU A 279 6.34 -2.53 -12.61
CA GLU A 279 6.93 -3.57 -13.46
C GLU A 279 7.93 -2.99 -14.47
N GLN A 280 7.56 -1.89 -15.12
CA GLN A 280 8.40 -1.25 -16.13
C GLN A 280 9.68 -0.70 -15.50
N VAL A 281 9.56 0.01 -14.38
CA VAL A 281 10.70 0.59 -13.66
C VAL A 281 11.65 -0.52 -13.23
N ILE A 282 11.14 -1.54 -12.53
CA ILE A 282 11.97 -2.66 -12.05
C ILE A 282 12.66 -3.38 -13.21
N SER A 283 11.93 -3.75 -14.26
CA SER A 283 12.50 -4.49 -15.39
C SER A 283 13.53 -3.67 -16.17
N THR A 284 13.32 -2.35 -16.29
CA THR A 284 14.29 -1.47 -16.93
C THR A 284 15.56 -1.33 -16.08
N CYS A 285 15.42 -1.20 -14.76
CA CYS A 285 16.57 -1.13 -13.86
C CYS A 285 17.36 -2.44 -13.85
N GLU A 286 16.69 -3.60 -13.85
CA GLU A 286 17.36 -4.89 -14.00
C GLU A 286 18.16 -4.98 -15.30
N PHE A 287 17.67 -4.37 -16.39
CA PHE A 287 18.46 -4.23 -17.62
C PHE A 287 19.65 -3.30 -17.44
N VAL A 288 19.47 -2.12 -16.84
CA VAL A 288 20.56 -1.16 -16.58
C VAL A 288 21.66 -1.80 -15.72
N THR A 289 21.32 -2.54 -14.67
CA THR A 289 22.29 -3.28 -13.86
C THR A 289 23.14 -4.24 -14.70
N ARG A 290 22.51 -4.98 -15.63
CA ARG A 290 23.22 -5.89 -16.54
C ARG A 290 24.10 -5.14 -17.53
N LYS A 291 23.59 -4.04 -18.08
CA LYS A 291 24.31 -3.13 -18.98
C LYS A 291 25.57 -2.59 -18.32
N ASP A 292 25.47 -2.19 -17.06
CA ASP A 292 26.56 -1.55 -16.32
C ASP A 292 27.63 -2.55 -15.90
N GLN A 293 27.25 -3.76 -15.49
CA GLN A 293 28.20 -4.84 -15.22
C GLN A 293 29.04 -5.17 -16.47
N PHE A 294 28.39 -5.37 -17.61
CA PHE A 294 29.07 -5.52 -18.89
C PHE A 294 29.97 -4.31 -19.20
N GLY A 295 29.45 -3.10 -19.04
CA GLY A 295 30.18 -1.86 -19.27
C GLY A 295 31.47 -1.75 -18.44
N PHE A 296 31.39 -2.08 -17.14
CA PHE A 296 32.55 -2.07 -16.25
C PHE A 296 33.62 -3.07 -16.69
N GLU A 297 33.24 -4.29 -17.08
CA GLU A 297 34.19 -5.30 -17.56
C GLU A 297 34.85 -4.88 -18.88
N MET A 298 34.09 -4.33 -19.82
CA MET A 298 34.62 -3.88 -21.10
C MET A 298 35.57 -2.68 -20.97
N VAL A 299 35.23 -1.72 -20.10
CA VAL A 299 36.11 -0.58 -19.82
C VAL A 299 37.37 -1.03 -19.08
N LYS A 300 37.23 -1.90 -18.07
CA LYS A 300 38.37 -2.42 -17.28
C LYS A 300 39.35 -3.25 -18.13
N SER A 301 38.84 -4.01 -19.10
CA SER A 301 39.66 -4.78 -20.03
C SER A 301 40.28 -3.94 -21.16
N GLY A 302 39.85 -2.68 -21.32
CA GLY A 302 40.26 -1.82 -22.43
C GLY A 302 39.64 -2.18 -23.77
N ARG A 303 38.62 -3.06 -23.80
CA ARG A 303 37.92 -3.45 -25.04
C ARG A 303 37.12 -2.29 -25.63
N TYR A 304 36.49 -1.48 -24.77
CA TYR A 304 35.76 -0.28 -25.15
C TYR A 304 36.12 0.90 -24.25
N THR A 305 35.99 2.11 -24.80
CA THR A 305 36.09 3.36 -24.03
C THR A 305 34.80 3.64 -23.27
N THR A 306 34.88 4.48 -22.23
CA THR A 306 33.69 4.95 -21.49
C THR A 306 32.65 5.57 -22.40
N GLY A 307 33.08 6.40 -23.37
CA GLY A 307 32.15 7.06 -24.30
C GLY A 307 31.43 6.09 -25.24
N GLN A 308 32.03 4.94 -25.58
CA GLN A 308 31.35 3.91 -26.38
C GLN A 308 30.30 3.17 -25.57
N ILE A 309 30.60 2.85 -24.30
CA ILE A 309 29.67 2.15 -23.41
C ILE A 309 28.52 3.03 -22.94
N ASP A 310 28.76 4.32 -22.72
CA ASP A 310 27.77 5.30 -22.22
C ASP A 310 27.00 6.01 -23.36
N SER A 311 26.88 5.35 -24.51
CA SER A 311 26.19 5.88 -25.68
C SER A 311 25.27 4.83 -26.31
N GLN A 312 24.58 5.20 -27.39
CA GLN A 312 23.82 4.23 -28.17
C GLN A 312 24.77 3.13 -28.70
N TRP A 313 24.55 1.89 -28.26
CA TRP A 313 25.40 0.78 -28.66
C TRP A 313 25.25 0.43 -30.14
N THR A 314 26.38 0.18 -30.78
CA THR A 314 26.46 -0.40 -32.12
C THR A 314 25.99 -1.85 -32.11
N ASP A 315 25.71 -2.41 -33.29
CA ASP A 315 25.33 -3.82 -33.40
C ASP A 315 26.45 -4.79 -32.96
N GLU A 316 27.71 -4.36 -33.02
CA GLU A 316 28.85 -5.11 -32.47
C GLU A 316 28.75 -5.21 -30.95
N ILE A 317 28.62 -4.08 -30.24
CA ILE A 317 28.52 -4.04 -28.77
C ILE A 317 27.29 -4.83 -28.30
N LYS A 318 26.15 -4.69 -28.98
CA LYS A 318 24.94 -5.47 -28.67
C LYS A 318 25.15 -6.97 -28.80
N SER A 319 25.86 -7.41 -29.83
CA SER A 319 26.14 -8.83 -30.05
C SER A 319 27.12 -9.38 -29.00
N GLU A 320 28.12 -8.59 -28.62
CA GLU A 320 29.04 -8.93 -27.53
C GLU A 320 28.34 -8.97 -26.17
N PHE A 321 27.45 -8.02 -25.88
CA PHE A 321 26.63 -8.04 -24.67
C PHE A 321 25.80 -9.32 -24.56
N LEU A 322 25.13 -9.76 -25.64
CA LEU A 322 24.36 -11.01 -25.62
C LEU A 322 25.25 -12.24 -25.41
N LYS A 323 26.45 -12.25 -26.00
CA LYS A 323 27.43 -13.32 -25.79
C LYS A 323 27.93 -13.35 -24.36
N TRP A 324 28.24 -12.18 -23.80
CA TRP A 324 28.63 -12.00 -22.41
C TRP A 324 27.50 -12.46 -21.47
N LEU A 325 26.26 -12.05 -21.71
CA LEU A 325 25.11 -12.46 -20.91
C LEU A 325 24.90 -14.00 -20.92
N GLY A 326 25.19 -14.66 -22.06
CA GLY A 326 25.19 -16.13 -22.14
C GLY A 326 26.24 -16.83 -21.25
N GLN A 327 27.26 -16.10 -20.79
CA GLN A 327 28.27 -16.58 -19.83
C GLN A 327 27.87 -16.29 -18.38
N HIS A 328 26.81 -15.49 -18.16
CA HIS A 328 26.30 -15.03 -16.87
C HIS A 328 24.82 -15.44 -16.67
N PRO A 329 24.52 -16.76 -16.59
CA PRO A 329 23.13 -17.24 -16.52
C PRO A 329 22.38 -16.73 -15.26
N GLU A 330 23.08 -16.35 -14.20
CA GLU A 330 22.53 -15.72 -13.00
C GLU A 330 21.85 -14.37 -13.27
N LEU A 331 22.21 -13.70 -14.37
CA LEU A 331 21.62 -12.43 -14.82
C LEU A 331 20.44 -12.63 -15.77
N GLY A 332 20.06 -13.88 -16.03
CA GLY A 332 18.97 -14.24 -16.93
C GLY A 332 19.34 -14.12 -18.41
N ALA A 333 18.39 -14.48 -19.27
CA ALA A 333 18.56 -14.44 -20.72
C ALA A 333 17.88 -13.20 -21.32
N MET A 334 18.37 -12.79 -22.49
CA MET A 334 17.76 -11.75 -23.30
C MET A 334 17.97 -12.09 -24.78
N THR A 335 16.97 -11.85 -25.60
CA THR A 335 17.05 -12.00 -27.06
C THR A 335 17.48 -10.69 -27.72
N ARG A 336 17.98 -10.77 -28.95
CA ARG A 336 18.33 -9.57 -29.72
C ARG A 336 17.15 -8.61 -29.93
N PRO A 337 15.94 -9.06 -30.29
CA PRO A 337 14.79 -8.15 -30.40
C PRO A 337 14.43 -7.45 -29.08
N GLU A 338 14.55 -8.14 -27.94
CA GLU A 338 14.33 -7.52 -26.63
C GLU A 338 15.37 -6.46 -26.31
N LEU A 339 16.65 -6.76 -26.56
CA LEU A 339 17.74 -5.80 -26.40
C LEU A 339 17.53 -4.57 -27.28
N ASP A 340 17.20 -4.77 -28.56
CA ASP A 340 16.96 -3.68 -29.50
C ASP A 340 15.77 -2.82 -29.07
N LYS A 341 14.70 -3.44 -28.55
CA LYS A 341 13.54 -2.74 -28.02
C LYS A 341 13.90 -1.88 -26.81
N VAL A 342 14.63 -2.42 -25.83
CA VAL A 342 15.01 -1.67 -24.62
C VAL A 342 15.99 -0.55 -24.97
N MET A 343 16.99 -0.84 -25.81
CA MET A 343 17.98 0.15 -26.28
C MET A 343 17.40 1.19 -27.24
N SER A 344 16.19 1.01 -27.78
CA SER A 344 15.52 2.05 -28.57
C SER A 344 14.97 3.20 -27.72
N LYS A 345 14.74 2.94 -26.43
CA LYS A 345 14.40 3.96 -25.44
C LYS A 345 15.67 4.47 -24.79
N ARG A 346 15.69 5.76 -24.45
CA ARG A 346 16.77 6.32 -23.63
C ARG A 346 16.62 5.77 -22.22
N THR A 347 17.60 4.99 -21.77
CA THR A 347 17.63 4.39 -20.42
C THR A 347 18.70 5.02 -19.51
N TRP A 348 19.30 6.15 -19.93
CA TRP A 348 20.39 6.86 -19.24
C TRP A 348 20.21 8.38 -19.29
#